data_AF-X1NS87-F1
#
_entry.id   AF-X1NS87-F1
#
_cell.length_a   1.000
_cell.length_b   1.000
_cell.length_c   1.000
_cell.angle_alpha   90.00
_cell.angle_beta   90.00
_cell.angle_gamma   90.00
#
_symmetry.space_group_name_H-M   'P 1'
#
loop_
_entity.id
_entity.type
_entity.pdbx_description
1 polymer ?
#
loop_
_entity_poly.entity_id
_entity_poly.type
_entity_poly.pdbx_seq_one_letter_code
_entity_poly.pdbx_strand_id
1 'polypeptide(L)'
;EIWISEAQERMVIAVKAENVKAIQKIFDSENVESTVIGKFTSDKKLILRYNGQQVAEMDMEFLHDGVPKYSRKAVWRTPELTEPSIPEKDSYNNELLQILSSYNVARPASVSPNLVL
;
A
#
# COMPACT_ATOMS: atom_id res chain seq x y z
N GLU A 1 10.18 -17.02 -6.11
CA GLU A 1 9.14 -16.38 -5.28
C GLU A 1 9.68 -15.35 -4.29
N ILE A 2 10.85 -15.57 -3.66
CA ILE A 2 11.44 -14.70 -2.62
C ILE A 2 11.48 -13.20 -2.99
N TRP A 3 11.82 -12.85 -4.24
CA TRP A 3 12.01 -11.45 -4.64
C TRP A 3 10.72 -10.66 -4.92
N ILE A 4 9.61 -11.33 -5.28
CA ILE A 4 8.32 -10.69 -5.65
C ILE A 4 7.29 -10.87 -4.52
N SER A 5 7.67 -11.49 -3.40
CA SER A 5 6.78 -11.65 -2.26
C SER A 5 6.36 -10.28 -1.69
N GLU A 6 5.07 -10.10 -1.42
CA GLU A 6 4.47 -8.93 -0.74
C GLU A 6 4.27 -9.18 0.76
N ALA A 7 5.19 -9.91 1.39
CA ALA A 7 5.16 -10.06 2.85
C ALA A 7 5.21 -8.70 3.54
N GLN A 8 4.34 -8.54 4.54
CA GLN A 8 4.19 -7.33 5.37
C GLN A 8 5.41 -7.12 6.27
N GLU A 9 5.49 -5.93 6.90
CA GLU A 9 6.48 -5.59 7.94
C GLU A 9 7.95 -5.66 7.50
N ARG A 10 8.25 -5.42 6.22
CA ARG A 10 9.62 -5.33 5.71
C ARG A 10 9.96 -3.91 5.29
N MET A 11 11.16 -3.47 5.66
CA MET A 11 11.71 -2.17 5.28
C MET A 11 13.08 -2.35 4.64
N VAL A 12 13.35 -1.58 3.59
CA VAL A 12 14.66 -1.51 2.94
C VAL A 12 15.19 -0.09 3.12
N ILE A 13 16.42 0.02 3.62
CA ILE A 13 17.10 1.30 3.81
C ILE A 13 18.44 1.30 3.08
N ALA A 14 18.84 2.46 2.57
CA ALA A 14 20.17 2.68 2.00
C ALA A 14 21.06 3.33 3.06
N VAL A 15 22.18 2.68 3.38
CA VAL A 15 23.16 3.18 4.34
C VAL A 15 24.54 3.26 3.71
N LYS A 16 25.34 4.24 4.15
CA LYS A 16 26.76 4.29 3.78
C LYS A 16 27.48 3.06 4.35
N ALA A 17 28.41 2.49 3.59
CA ALA A 17 29.13 1.27 3.98
C ALA A 17 29.85 1.41 5.33
N GLU A 18 30.40 2.59 5.62
CA GLU A 18 31.06 2.91 6.89
C GLU A 18 30.12 2.87 8.12
N ASN A 19 28.82 3.06 7.92
CA ASN A 19 27.83 3.15 8.99
C ASN A 19 27.08 1.83 9.26
N VAL A 20 27.29 0.79 8.45
CA VAL A 20 26.54 -0.49 8.54
C VAL A 20 26.60 -1.07 9.95
N LYS A 21 27.80 -1.13 10.56
CA LYS A 21 27.98 -1.69 11.91
C LYS A 21 27.27 -0.88 12.99
N ALA A 22 27.29 0.45 12.87
CA ALA A 22 26.64 1.34 13.83
C ALA A 22 25.11 1.19 13.77
N ILE A 23 24.56 1.09 12.56
CA ILE A 23 23.13 0.89 12.32
C ILE A 23 22.68 -0.50 12.80
N GLN A 24 23.45 -1.56 12.51
CA GLN A 24 23.14 -2.91 13.00
C GLN A 24 23.02 -2.94 14.53
N LYS A 25 23.94 -2.26 15.24
CA LYS A 25 23.88 -2.16 16.70
C LYS A 25 22.59 -1.49 17.21
N ILE A 26 22.05 -0.52 16.48
CA ILE A 26 20.79 0.14 16.84
C ILE A 26 19.61 -0.82 16.64
N PHE A 27 19.57 -1.55 15.52
CA PHE A 27 18.53 -2.54 15.29
C PHE A 27 18.57 -3.68 16.31
N ASP A 28 19.77 -4.17 16.65
CA ASP A 28 19.97 -5.18 17.67
C ASP A 28 19.46 -4.71 19.05
N SER A 29 19.67 -3.42 19.40
CA SER A 29 19.16 -2.88 20.67
C SER A 29 17.64 -2.76 20.73
N GLU A 30 16.97 -2.68 19.59
CA GLU A 30 15.51 -2.61 19.47
C GLU A 30 14.87 -3.98 19.17
N ASN A 31 15.65 -5.08 19.22
CA ASN A 31 15.20 -6.44 18.85
C ASN A 31 14.62 -6.52 17.42
N VAL A 32 15.16 -5.73 16.49
CA VAL A 32 14.77 -5.73 15.07
C VAL A 32 15.79 -6.51 14.25
N GLU A 33 15.35 -7.51 13.49
CA GLU A 33 16.24 -8.25 12.60
C GLU A 33 16.68 -7.37 11.42
N SER A 34 17.99 -7.32 11.16
CA SER A 34 18.55 -6.57 10.02
C SER A 34 19.60 -7.38 9.27
N THR A 35 19.49 -7.42 7.95
CA THR A 35 20.44 -8.15 7.07
C THR A 35 20.83 -7.29 5.88
N VAL A 36 22.12 -7.30 5.54
CA VAL A 36 22.62 -6.65 4.31
C VAL A 36 22.26 -7.53 3.11
N ILE A 37 21.32 -7.07 2.30
CA ILE A 37 20.81 -7.81 1.13
C ILE A 37 21.51 -7.45 -0.19
N GLY A 38 22.34 -6.40 -0.21
CA GLY A 38 22.98 -5.94 -1.44
C GLY A 38 23.86 -4.71 -1.26
N LYS A 39 24.42 -4.24 -2.37
CA LYS A 39 25.23 -3.03 -2.45
C LYS A 39 24.92 -2.28 -3.74
N PHE A 40 25.10 -0.97 -3.72
CA PHE A 40 25.01 -0.16 -4.93
C PHE A 40 26.29 -0.30 -5.75
N THR A 41 26.10 -0.48 -7.06
CA THR A 41 27.16 -0.51 -8.07
C THR A 41 26.99 0.69 -9.02
N SER A 42 28.03 1.02 -9.77
CA SER A 42 28.04 2.14 -10.73
C SER A 42 27.61 1.74 -12.15
N ASP A 43 27.34 0.45 -12.38
CA ASP A 43 27.01 -0.13 -13.68
C ASP A 43 25.54 0.06 -14.11
N LYS A 44 24.72 0.70 -13.27
CA LYS A 44 23.30 0.99 -13.52
C LYS A 44 22.48 -0.27 -13.89
N LYS A 45 22.83 -1.40 -13.29
CA LYS A 45 22.13 -2.67 -13.48
C LYS A 45 21.61 -3.22 -12.15
N LEU A 46 20.42 -3.80 -12.19
CA LEU A 46 19.92 -4.65 -11.14
C LEU A 46 20.39 -6.08 -11.40
N ILE A 47 21.26 -6.61 -10.54
CA ILE A 47 21.75 -7.99 -10.62
C ILE A 47 21.21 -8.77 -9.43
N LEU A 48 20.44 -9.82 -9.70
CA LEU A 48 19.92 -10.72 -8.67
C LEU A 48 20.73 -12.01 -8.66
N ARG A 49 21.20 -12.39 -7.46
CA ARG A 49 21.93 -13.65 -7.23
C ARG A 49 21.18 -14.51 -6.24
N TYR A 50 21.03 -15.79 -6.55
CA TYR A 50 20.48 -16.80 -5.66
C TYR A 50 21.50 -17.93 -5.52
N ASN A 51 21.89 -18.22 -4.27
CA ASN A 51 22.93 -19.21 -3.96
C ASN A 51 24.22 -19.04 -4.78
N GLY A 52 24.65 -17.78 -4.96
CA GLY A 52 25.85 -17.42 -5.72
C GLY A 52 25.68 -17.37 -7.24
N GLN A 53 24.61 -17.95 -7.79
CA GLN A 53 24.31 -17.93 -9.21
C GLN A 53 23.52 -16.67 -9.59
N GLN A 54 23.90 -16.00 -10.67
CA GLN A 54 23.11 -14.90 -11.24
C GLN A 54 21.83 -15.46 -11.87
N VAL A 55 20.68 -15.02 -11.37
CA VAL A 55 19.36 -15.47 -11.81
C VAL A 55 18.61 -14.40 -12.60
N ALA A 56 18.98 -13.13 -12.47
CA ALA A 56 18.46 -12.04 -13.29
C ALA A 56 19.47 -10.90 -13.41
N GLU A 57 19.41 -10.20 -14.52
CA GLU A 57 20.10 -8.94 -14.79
C GLU A 57 19.17 -8.05 -15.60
N MET A 58 19.01 -6.79 -15.18
CA MET A 58 18.13 -5.83 -15.84
C MET A 58 18.71 -4.42 -15.77
N ASP A 59 18.59 -3.68 -16.86
CA ASP A 59 19.01 -2.28 -16.91
C ASP A 59 18.06 -1.40 -16.09
N MET A 60 18.63 -0.51 -15.27
CA MET A 60 17.85 0.38 -14.41
C MET A 60 16.99 1.37 -15.20
N GLU A 61 17.42 1.76 -16.40
CA GLU A 61 16.62 2.61 -17.31
C GLU A 61 15.35 1.90 -17.76
N PHE A 62 15.44 0.63 -18.15
CA PHE A 62 14.26 -0.16 -18.49
C PHE A 62 13.34 -0.37 -17.28
N LEU A 63 13.90 -0.60 -16.09
CA LEU A 63 13.10 -0.79 -14.87
C LEU A 63 12.31 0.46 -14.49
N HIS A 64 12.89 1.65 -14.61
CA HIS A 64 12.27 2.90 -14.21
C HIS A 64 11.42 3.56 -15.32
N ASP A 65 11.86 3.47 -16.57
CA ASP A 65 11.27 4.20 -17.69
C ASP A 65 10.75 3.30 -18.82
N GLY A 66 10.89 1.98 -18.71
CA GLY A 66 10.46 1.02 -19.74
C GLY A 66 8.95 0.84 -19.87
N VAL A 67 8.15 1.39 -18.95
CA VAL A 67 6.69 1.30 -19.00
C VAL A 67 6.12 2.48 -19.81
N PRO A 68 5.40 2.23 -20.92
CA PRO A 68 4.84 3.30 -21.73
C PRO A 68 3.77 4.09 -20.97
N LYS A 69 3.84 5.42 -21.06
CA LYS A 69 2.83 6.31 -20.47
C LYS A 69 1.58 6.33 -21.35
N TYR A 70 0.46 5.84 -20.81
CA TYR A 70 -0.83 5.90 -21.50
C TYR A 70 -1.47 7.27 -21.33
N SER A 71 -1.83 7.92 -22.43
CA SER A 71 -2.72 9.08 -22.42
C SER A 71 -4.17 8.62 -22.63
N ARG A 72 -5.06 8.99 -21.70
CA ARG A 72 -6.50 8.71 -21.81
C ARG A 72 -7.27 10.02 -21.85
N LYS A 73 -8.24 10.12 -22.76
CA LYS A 73 -9.21 11.21 -22.79
C LYS A 73 -10.29 10.93 -21.75
N ALA A 74 -10.34 11.70 -20.68
CA ALA A 74 -11.45 11.65 -19.74
C ALA A 74 -12.64 12.42 -20.32
N VAL A 75 -13.82 11.79 -20.30
CA VAL A 75 -15.09 12.46 -20.62
C VAL A 75 -15.90 12.47 -19.34
N TRP A 76 -16.15 13.67 -18.80
CA TRP A 76 -17.09 13.82 -17.71
C TRP A 76 -18.51 13.67 -18.26
N ARG A 77 -19.29 12.78 -17.66
CA ARG A 77 -20.73 12.66 -17.91
C ARG A 77 -21.43 13.04 -16.62
N THR A 78 -22.08 14.20 -16.62
CA THR A 78 -22.92 14.62 -15.50
C THR A 78 -24.05 13.61 -15.34
N PRO A 79 -24.21 12.99 -14.15
CA PRO A 79 -25.35 12.12 -13.92
C PRO A 79 -26.64 12.94 -13.96
N GLU A 80 -27.63 12.45 -14.71
CA GLU A 80 -28.98 13.01 -14.68
C GLU A 80 -29.65 12.58 -13.37
N LEU A 81 -29.58 13.45 -12.36
CA LEU A 81 -30.27 13.27 -11.09
C LEU A 81 -31.62 13.98 -11.16
N THR A 82 -32.70 13.23 -10.97
CA THR A 82 -34.05 13.77 -10.81
C THR A 82 -34.40 13.83 -9.33
N GLU A 83 -34.94 14.95 -8.87
CA GLU A 83 -35.43 15.05 -7.50
C GLU A 83 -36.62 14.09 -7.30
N PRO A 84 -36.57 13.20 -6.29
CA PRO A 84 -37.69 12.31 -6.02
C PRO A 84 -38.89 13.11 -5.51
N SER A 85 -40.08 12.85 -6.05
CA SER A 85 -41.33 13.37 -5.50
C SER A 85 -41.70 12.58 -4.24
N ILE A 86 -41.52 13.19 -3.07
CA ILE A 86 -41.86 12.56 -1.78
C ILE A 86 -43.25 13.04 -1.35
N PRO A 87 -44.22 12.12 -1.11
CA PRO A 87 -45.53 12.52 -0.61
C PRO A 87 -45.43 13.03 0.84
N GLU A 88 -46.16 14.11 1.14
CA GLU A 88 -46.22 14.67 2.48
C GLU A 88 -46.94 13.71 3.43
N LYS A 89 -46.36 13.51 4.63
CA LYS A 89 -46.91 12.63 5.68
C LYS A 89 -47.09 13.40 6.98
N ASP A 90 -48.12 13.03 7.74
CA ASP A 90 -48.38 13.59 9.07
C ASP A 90 -47.28 13.21 10.10
N SER A 91 -46.50 12.17 9.83
CA SER A 91 -45.37 11.74 10.67
C SER A 91 -44.30 11.01 9.84
N TYR A 92 -43.02 11.30 10.15
CA TYR A 92 -41.83 10.68 9.54
C TYR A 92 -41.04 9.81 10.52
N ASN A 93 -41.64 9.44 11.66
CA ASN A 93 -40.92 8.76 12.75
C ASN A 93 -40.31 7.42 12.30
N ASN A 94 -41.00 6.66 11.45
CA ASN A 94 -40.53 5.36 10.98
C ASN A 94 -39.37 5.50 9.99
N GLU A 95 -39.44 6.47 9.07
CA GLU A 95 -38.39 6.79 8.11
C GLU A 95 -37.14 7.30 8.80
N LEU A 96 -37.31 8.15 9.82
CA LEU A 96 -36.20 8.62 10.65
C LEU A 96 -35.51 7.44 11.36
N LEU A 97 -36.27 6.51 11.94
CA LEU A 97 -35.72 5.30 12.55
C LEU A 97 -35.02 4.39 11.53
N GLN A 98 -35.55 4.27 10.31
CA GLN A 98 -34.89 3.55 9.21
C GLN A 98 -33.57 4.19 8.77
N ILE A 99 -33.53 5.52 8.66
CA ILE A 99 -32.30 6.25 8.32
C ILE A 99 -31.27 6.06 9.44
N LEU A 100 -31.67 6.24 10.70
CA LEU A 100 -30.78 6.11 11.86
C LEU A 100 -30.29 4.67 12.09
N SER A 101 -30.98 3.67 11.55
CA SER A 101 -30.57 2.25 11.60
C SER A 101 -29.76 1.80 10.38
N SER A 102 -29.65 2.63 9.34
CA SER A 102 -28.83 2.34 8.17
C SER A 102 -27.35 2.30 8.52
N TYR A 103 -26.60 1.31 8.03
CA TYR A 103 -25.15 1.18 8.27
C TYR A 103 -24.32 2.41 7.84
N ASN A 104 -24.84 3.25 6.94
CA ASN A 104 -24.17 4.47 6.48
C ASN A 104 -24.36 5.67 7.44
N VAL A 105 -25.30 5.58 8.39
CA VAL A 105 -25.71 6.71 9.26
C VAL A 105 -25.66 6.31 10.74
N ALA A 106 -26.05 5.08 11.05
CA ALA A 106 -25.96 4.51 12.38
C ALA A 106 -24.52 4.59 12.90
N ARG A 107 -24.37 4.79 14.21
CA ARG A 107 -23.04 4.67 14.81
C ARG A 107 -22.52 3.24 14.61
N PRO A 108 -21.27 3.06 14.18
CA PRO A 108 -20.68 1.73 14.14
C PRO A 108 -20.66 1.15 15.56
N ALA A 109 -21.50 0.15 15.84
CA ALA A 109 -21.55 -0.50 17.15
C ALA A 109 -20.36 -1.45 17.40
N SER A 110 -19.54 -1.70 16.37
CA SER A 110 -18.40 -2.61 16.43
C SER A 110 -17.33 -2.21 15.42
N VAL A 111 -16.54 -1.21 15.77
CA VAL A 111 -15.15 -1.10 15.31
C VAL A 111 -14.28 -1.03 16.56
N SER A 112 -14.22 -2.13 17.30
CA SER A 112 -13.20 -2.35 18.31
C SER A 112 -11.94 -2.84 17.62
N PRO A 113 -10.75 -2.21 17.81
CA PRO A 113 -9.51 -2.64 17.17
C PRO A 113 -8.91 -3.94 17.76
N ASN A 114 -9.58 -4.61 18.69
CA ASN A 114 -9.00 -5.70 19.47
C ASN A 114 -9.76 -7.02 19.28
N LEU A 115 -9.57 -7.65 18.12
CA LEU A 115 -9.76 -9.09 18.00
C LEU A 115 -8.48 -9.70 17.39
N VAL A 116 -7.48 -9.83 18.25
CA VAL A 116 -6.42 -10.84 18.13
C VAL A 116 -6.74 -11.89 19.18
N LEU A 117 -7.18 -13.07 18.74
CA LEU A 117 -6.81 -14.38 19.27
C LEU A 117 -6.86 -15.37 18.09
#